data_AF-A0A539D4K4-F1
#
_entry.id   AF-A0A539D4K4-F1
#
_cell.length_a   1.000
_cell.length_b   1.000
_cell.length_c   1.000
_cell.angle_alpha   90.00
_cell.angle_beta   90.00
_cell.angle_gamma   90.00
#
_symmetry.space_group_name_H-M   'P 1'
#
loop_
_entity.id
_entity.type
_entity.pdbx_description
1 polymer ?
#
loop_
_entity_poly.entity_id
_entity_poly.type
_entity_poly.pdbx_seq_one_letter_code
_entity_poly.pdbx_strand_id
1 'polypeptide(L)'
;MKILASLAAVLTLAAGAASAQEARISWGDLDLSSAAGADVFDARVSAAADRMCRGVKRPGSRINDRAFCRSAVRAEAVRQLPGPIQVDYALSRLPMVA
;
A
#
# COMPACT_ATOMS: atom_id res chain seq x y z
N MET A 1 0.14 16.80 60.79
CA MET A 1 -0.37 17.04 59.41
C MET A 1 0.70 16.57 58.45
N LYS A 2 0.47 15.49 57.70
CA LYS A 2 1.48 14.84 56.84
C LYS A 2 0.98 14.95 55.40
N ILE A 3 1.58 15.87 54.65
CA ILE A 3 1.11 16.26 53.32
C ILE A 3 1.53 15.18 52.32
N LEU A 4 0.53 14.61 51.66
CA LEU A 4 0.65 13.60 50.61
C LEU A 4 1.20 14.27 49.34
N ALA A 5 2.40 13.89 48.92
CA ALA A 5 2.95 14.29 47.63
C ALA A 5 2.76 13.14 46.63
N SER A 6 1.61 13.14 45.95
CA SER A 6 1.29 12.21 44.87
C SER A 6 1.98 12.66 43.59
N LEU A 7 3.05 11.96 43.20
CA LEU A 7 3.70 12.10 41.89
C LEU A 7 2.82 11.46 40.82
N ALA A 8 2.01 12.27 40.13
CA ALA A 8 1.28 11.83 38.95
C ALA A 8 2.25 11.75 37.75
N ALA A 9 2.66 10.53 37.39
CA ALA A 9 3.40 10.27 36.17
C ALA A 9 2.48 10.47 34.96
N VAL A 10 2.69 11.55 34.20
CA VAL A 10 2.01 11.77 32.92
C VAL A 10 2.65 10.87 31.88
N LEU A 11 2.06 9.71 31.64
CA LEU A 11 2.41 8.83 30.53
C LEU A 11 1.87 9.45 29.23
N THR A 12 2.68 10.26 28.55
CA THR A 12 2.39 10.69 27.18
C THR A 12 2.54 9.50 26.25
N LEU A 13 1.44 8.80 25.97
CA LEU A 13 1.38 7.82 24.89
C LEU A 13 1.56 8.56 23.57
N ALA A 14 2.78 8.56 23.04
CA ALA A 14 3.02 8.90 21.65
C ALA A 14 2.42 7.81 20.77
N ALA A 15 1.11 7.91 20.50
CA ALA A 15 0.48 7.19 19.43
C ALA A 15 1.12 7.68 18.13
N GLY A 16 2.07 6.91 17.59
CA GLY A 16 2.67 7.19 16.30
C GLY A 16 1.56 7.25 15.26
N ALA A 17 1.27 8.47 14.77
CA ALA A 17 0.35 8.65 13.66
C ALA A 17 0.92 7.88 12.46
N ALA A 18 0.32 6.74 12.15
CA ALA A 18 0.48 6.12 10.84
C ALA A 18 -0.08 7.13 9.83
N SER A 19 0.79 7.97 9.26
CA SER A 19 0.39 8.84 8.17
C SER A 19 -0.03 7.92 7.02
N ALA A 20 -1.33 7.89 6.72
CA ALA A 20 -1.82 7.21 5.55
C ALA A 20 -1.36 8.00 4.32
N GLN A 21 -0.23 7.62 3.72
CA GLN A 21 0.13 8.16 2.42
C GLN A 21 -0.88 7.66 1.39
N GLU A 22 -1.69 8.57 0.85
CA GLU A 22 -2.62 8.27 -0.22
C GLU A 22 -1.92 8.44 -1.58
N ALA A 23 -2.01 7.43 -2.44
CA ALA A 23 -1.52 7.51 -3.82
C ALA A 23 -2.69 7.31 -4.78
N ARG A 24 -2.98 8.32 -5.60
CA ARG A 24 -3.96 8.18 -6.68
C ARG A 24 -3.32 7.58 -7.91
N ILE A 25 -3.90 6.48 -8.39
CA ILE A 25 -3.45 5.76 -9.58
C ILE A 25 -4.54 5.88 -10.63
N SER A 26 -4.28 6.61 -11.72
CA SER A 26 -5.21 6.68 -12.84
C SER A 26 -5.22 5.35 -13.60
N TRP A 27 -6.41 4.86 -13.90
CA TRP A 27 -6.64 3.66 -14.70
C TRP A 27 -7.75 3.85 -15.75
N GLY A 28 -8.59 4.89 -15.65
CA GLY A 28 -9.73 5.09 -16.55
C GLY A 28 -9.34 5.41 -18.00
N ASP A 29 -8.07 5.71 -18.26
CA ASP A 29 -7.48 5.91 -19.58
C ASP A 29 -6.89 4.62 -20.18
N LEU A 30 -6.92 3.50 -19.45
CA LEU A 30 -6.28 2.24 -19.84
C LEU A 30 -7.32 1.18 -20.19
N ASP A 31 -7.04 0.41 -21.24
CA ASP A 31 -7.74 -0.85 -21.50
C ASP A 31 -7.09 -1.99 -20.71
N LEU A 32 -7.63 -2.28 -19.53
CA LEU A 32 -7.12 -3.33 -18.64
C LEU A 32 -7.48 -4.75 -19.09
N SER A 33 -8.29 -4.92 -20.15
CA SER A 33 -8.50 -6.23 -20.78
C SER A 33 -7.32 -6.64 -21.66
N SER A 34 -6.49 -5.68 -22.06
CA SER A 34 -5.27 -5.91 -22.84
C SER A 34 -4.04 -6.07 -21.96
N ALA A 35 -3.09 -6.91 -22.37
CA ALA A 35 -1.81 -7.05 -21.69
C ALA A 35 -1.04 -5.71 -21.64
N ALA A 36 -1.06 -4.93 -22.73
CA ALA A 36 -0.38 -3.64 -22.80
C ALA A 36 -0.96 -2.61 -21.82
N GLY A 37 -2.30 -2.50 -21.71
CA GLY A 37 -2.93 -1.60 -20.75
C GLY A 37 -2.70 -2.04 -19.31
N ALA A 38 -2.73 -3.35 -19.04
CA ALA A 38 -2.40 -3.91 -17.74
C ALA A 38 -0.93 -3.65 -17.35
N ASP A 39 0.02 -3.68 -18.31
CA ASP A 39 1.42 -3.34 -18.08
C ASP A 39 1.62 -1.88 -17.70
N VAL A 40 0.91 -0.97 -18.37
CA VAL A 40 0.92 0.45 -18.01
C VAL A 40 0.35 0.67 -16.60
N PHE A 41 -0.73 -0.03 -16.24
CA PHE A 41 -1.28 0.02 -14.90
C PHE A 41 -0.29 -0.49 -13.86
N ASP A 42 0.33 -1.65 -14.07
CA ASP A 42 1.32 -2.20 -13.15
C ASP A 42 2.56 -1.30 -13.00
N ALA A 43 2.98 -0.63 -14.07
CA ALA A 43 4.05 0.36 -14.00
C ALA A 43 3.66 1.55 -13.11
N ARG A 44 2.42 2.05 -13.22
CA ARG A 44 1.90 3.13 -12.37
C ARG A 44 1.79 2.70 -10.91
N VAL A 45 1.29 1.49 -10.65
CA VAL A 45 1.24 0.89 -9.31
C VAL A 45 2.63 0.74 -8.72
N SER A 46 3.59 0.24 -9.51
CA SER A 46 4.98 0.08 -9.08
C SER A 46 5.62 1.41 -8.71
N ALA A 47 5.40 2.45 -9.53
CA ALA A 47 5.89 3.80 -9.23
C ALA A 47 5.26 4.39 -7.95
N ALA A 48 3.97 4.14 -7.71
CA ALA A 48 3.30 4.55 -6.47
C ALA A 48 3.85 3.78 -5.26
N ALA A 49 3.96 2.46 -5.36
CA ALA A 49 4.55 1.61 -4.33
C ALA A 49 5.99 2.03 -4.02
N ASP A 50 6.77 2.43 -5.02
CA ASP A 50 8.12 2.91 -4.81
C ASP A 50 8.20 4.21 -4.01
N ARG A 51 7.21 5.09 -4.13
CA ARG A 51 7.12 6.29 -3.30
C ARG A 51 6.63 5.96 -1.89
N MET A 52 5.57 5.16 -1.77
CA MET A 52 4.94 4.81 -0.49
C MET A 52 5.84 3.91 0.37
N CYS A 53 6.55 2.98 -0.24
CA CYS A 53 7.40 2.02 0.45
C CYS A 53 8.84 2.50 0.63
N ARG A 54 9.11 3.80 0.48
CA ARG A 54 10.41 4.39 0.82
C ARG A 54 10.56 4.45 2.34
N GLY A 55 11.66 3.94 2.86
CA GLY A 55 11.98 4.01 4.29
C GLY A 55 11.12 3.14 5.20
N VAL A 56 10.22 2.31 4.65
CA VAL A 56 9.39 1.39 5.43
C VAL A 56 10.27 0.38 6.15
N LYS A 57 10.22 0.41 7.48
CA LYS A 57 10.76 -0.60 8.38
C LYS A 57 9.57 -1.28 9.04
N ARG A 58 9.59 -2.61 9.13
CA ARG A 58 8.54 -3.34 9.85
C ARG A 58 8.57 -2.93 11.33
N PRO A 59 7.44 -2.54 11.94
CA PRO A 59 7.41 -2.21 13.36
C PRO A 59 7.99 -3.37 14.21
N GLY A 60 8.97 -3.07 15.05
CA GLY A 60 9.64 -4.08 15.89
C GLY A 60 10.68 -4.96 15.19
N SER A 61 11.03 -4.71 13.92
CA SER A 61 12.02 -5.50 13.19
C SER A 61 13.03 -4.64 12.41
N ARG A 62 14.27 -5.13 12.30
CA ARG A 62 15.33 -4.52 11.46
C ARG A 62 15.25 -4.96 10.00
N ILE A 63 14.33 -5.88 9.67
CA ILE A 63 14.14 -6.38 8.30
C ILE A 63 13.40 -5.33 7.48
N ASN A 64 13.98 -4.99 6.34
CA ASN A 64 13.36 -4.12 5.35
C ASN A 64 12.21 -4.89 4.68
N ASP A 65 10.97 -4.50 4.99
CA ASP A 65 9.76 -5.18 4.50
C ASP A 65 9.20 -4.51 3.23
N ARG A 66 10.08 -3.86 2.47
CA ARG A 66 9.71 -3.14 1.24
C ARG A 66 9.08 -4.05 0.20
N ALA A 67 9.48 -5.32 0.13
CA ALA A 67 8.86 -6.30 -0.74
C ALA A 67 7.39 -6.55 -0.35
N PHE A 68 7.12 -6.75 0.94
CA PHE A 68 5.76 -6.89 1.47
C PHE A 68 4.94 -5.60 1.31
N CYS A 69 5.53 -4.44 1.56
CA CYS A 69 4.85 -3.17 1.32
C CYS A 69 4.45 -3.03 -0.15
N ARG A 70 5.35 -3.34 -1.09
CA ARG A 70 5.06 -3.29 -2.52
C ARG A 70 3.95 -4.27 -2.91
N SER A 71 3.97 -5.49 -2.39
CA SER A 71 2.90 -6.46 -2.66
C SER A 71 1.56 -6.03 -2.08
N ALA A 72 1.55 -5.46 -0.87
CA ALA A 72 0.35 -4.91 -0.25
C ALA A 72 -0.24 -3.73 -1.04
N VAL A 73 0.61 -2.82 -1.53
CA VAL A 73 0.18 -1.71 -2.40
C VAL A 73 -0.40 -2.24 -3.71
N ARG A 74 0.22 -3.25 -4.33
CA ARG A 74 -0.30 -3.84 -5.57
C ARG A 74 -1.64 -4.52 -5.36
N ALA A 75 -1.78 -5.30 -4.28
CA ALA A 75 -3.05 -5.93 -3.93
C ALA A 75 -4.15 -4.88 -3.69
N GLU A 76 -3.84 -3.81 -2.97
CA GLU A 76 -4.79 -2.73 -2.73
C GLU A 76 -5.19 -1.99 -4.02
N ALA A 77 -4.22 -1.69 -4.88
CA ALA A 77 -4.52 -1.03 -6.15
C ALA A 77 -5.50 -1.84 -7.02
N VAL A 78 -5.37 -3.17 -7.03
CA VAL A 78 -6.33 -4.05 -7.72
C VAL A 78 -7.69 -4.06 -7.01
N ARG A 79 -7.72 -4.13 -5.67
CA ARG A 79 -8.99 -4.11 -4.89
C ARG A 79 -9.82 -2.84 -5.12
N GLN A 80 -9.16 -1.72 -5.42
CA GLN A 80 -9.80 -0.44 -5.68
C GLN A 80 -10.38 -0.30 -7.09
N LEU A 81 -10.09 -1.23 -8.01
CA LEU A 81 -10.72 -1.26 -9.33
C LEU A 81 -12.20 -1.70 -9.20
N PRO A 82 -13.10 -1.25 -10.08
CA PRO A 82 -14.44 -1.81 -10.16
C PRO A 82 -14.41 -3.31 -10.47
N GLY A 83 -15.37 -4.07 -9.96
CA GLY A 83 -15.42 -5.54 -10.09
C GLY A 83 -15.18 -6.07 -11.52
N PRO A 84 -15.87 -5.55 -12.56
CA PRO A 84 -15.63 -5.98 -13.93
C PRO A 84 -14.18 -5.77 -14.39
N ILE A 85 -13.61 -4.62 -14.03
CA ILE A 85 -12.25 -4.23 -14.40
C ILE A 85 -11.20 -5.08 -13.67
N GLN A 86 -11.49 -5.54 -12.45
CA GLN A 86 -10.63 -6.52 -11.77
C GLN A 86 -10.56 -7.84 -12.53
N VAL A 87 -11.69 -8.29 -13.11
CA VAL A 87 -11.75 -9.52 -13.91
C VAL A 87 -10.97 -9.33 -15.21
N ASP A 88 -11.19 -8.23 -15.93
CA ASP A 88 -10.47 -7.92 -17.17
C ASP A 88 -8.94 -7.88 -16.93
N TYR A 89 -8.52 -7.19 -15.87
CA TYR A 89 -7.12 -7.17 -15.45
C TYR A 89 -6.61 -8.58 -15.14
N ALA A 90 -7.35 -9.40 -14.38
CA ALA A 90 -6.92 -10.75 -14.04
C ALA A 90 -6.78 -11.65 -15.28
N LEU A 91 -7.70 -11.55 -16.25
CA LEU A 91 -7.66 -12.30 -17.50
C LEU A 91 -6.46 -11.88 -18.37
N SER A 92 -6.15 -10.59 -18.43
CA SER A 92 -4.98 -10.07 -19.16
C SER A 92 -3.63 -10.57 -18.60
N ARG A 93 -3.62 -11.10 -17.36
CA ARG A 93 -2.45 -11.65 -16.67
C ARG A 93 -2.29 -13.15 -16.80
N LEU A 94 -3.25 -13.83 -17.44
CA LEU A 94 -3.11 -15.25 -17.71
C LEU A 94 -1.98 -15.47 -18.74
N PRO A 95 -1.12 -16.48 -18.53
CA PRO A 95 -0.13 -16.83 -19.54
C PRO A 95 -0.86 -17.27 -20.81
N MET A 96 -0.53 -16.66 -21.95
CA MET A 96 -0.99 -17.18 -23.23
C MET A 96 -0.31 -18.53 -23.45
N VAL A 97 -1.08 -19.61 -23.30
CA VAL A 97 -0.66 -20.94 -23.75
C VAL A 97 -0.77 -20.91 -25.28
N ALA A 98 0.38 -20.81 -25.95
CA ALA A 98 0.50 -20.91 -27.40
C ALA A 98 0.46 -22.37 -27.87
#